data_AF-A0A6B0WBV8-F1
#
_entry.id   AF-A0A6B0WBV8-F1
#
_cell.length_a   1.000
_cell.length_b   1.000
_cell.length_c   1.000
_cell.angle_alpha   90.00
_cell.angle_beta   90.00
_cell.angle_gamma   90.00
#
_symmetry.space_group_name_H-M   'P 1'
#
loop_
_entity.id
_entity.type
_entity.pdbx_description
1 polymer ?
#
loop_
_entity_poly.entity_id
_entity_poly.type
_entity_poly.pdbx_seq_one_letter_code
_entity_poly.pdbx_strand_id
1 'polypeptide(L)'
;MRHLTFALGTAAALAFGTGAATAETVTLRLSMWFPPKHQIVTGSLEPWIESVREASGGTLVIKPDPAPIAKPPGQYDVVKSGAADLAYHVAAYTPGPFEVMRGVELPFLSPNATVGSQAAFEWYDENIGFDEEFDEVKVVTLMVHGPGMIHSSRPVATLEDMAGLKLRVGGGGVRLSEALGATPVVMPGSQAYEAIQKGVAEGAMFPFEAISGYKLYELVDHHLEIPGGLYCRRGLKRAGFRRLAALLT
;
A
#
# COMPACT_ATOMS: atom_id res chain seq x y z
N MET A 1 -47.07 -8.76 76.87
CA MET A 1 -46.32 -7.52 76.52
C MET A 1 -45.07 -7.91 75.73
N ARG A 2 -44.54 -7.02 74.87
CA ARG A 2 -43.20 -7.01 74.23
C ARG A 2 -42.43 -8.37 74.20
N HIS A 3 -42.36 -9.07 73.07
CA HIS A 3 -41.41 -8.81 71.97
C HIS A 3 -39.94 -8.72 72.40
N LEU A 4 -39.13 -9.75 72.09
CA LEU A 4 -37.71 -9.64 71.70
C LEU A 4 -37.15 -11.03 71.33
N THR A 5 -36.99 -11.29 70.03
CA THR A 5 -36.17 -12.40 69.49
C THR A 5 -35.32 -11.83 68.36
N PHE A 6 -34.00 -11.87 68.52
CA PHE A 6 -33.06 -11.37 67.52
C PHE A 6 -33.01 -12.33 66.33
N ALA A 7 -33.42 -11.85 65.15
CA ALA A 7 -33.16 -12.54 63.89
C ALA A 7 -31.74 -12.18 63.41
N LEU A 8 -30.88 -13.19 63.25
CA LEU A 8 -29.52 -12.99 62.74
C LEU A 8 -29.59 -12.74 61.22
N GLY A 9 -29.22 -11.54 60.77
CA GLY A 9 -29.26 -11.16 59.36
C GLY A 9 -28.10 -11.77 58.57
N THR A 10 -28.38 -12.79 57.76
CA THR A 10 -27.38 -13.43 56.90
C THR A 10 -26.99 -12.50 55.75
N ALA A 11 -25.88 -11.78 55.88
CA ALA A 11 -25.34 -10.94 54.82
C ALA A 11 -24.77 -11.81 53.67
N ALA A 12 -25.58 -12.06 52.65
CA ALA A 12 -25.15 -12.75 51.43
C ALA A 12 -24.20 -11.85 50.63
N ALA A 13 -22.89 -12.05 50.83
CA ALA A 13 -21.86 -11.35 50.07
C ALA A 13 -21.91 -11.79 48.60
N LEU A 14 -22.52 -10.96 47.74
CA LEU A 14 -22.46 -11.10 46.29
C LEU A 14 -21.02 -10.87 45.83
N ALA A 15 -20.25 -11.95 45.77
CA ALA A 15 -18.95 -11.97 45.13
C ALA A 15 -19.13 -11.71 43.63
N PHE A 16 -19.08 -10.43 43.23
CA PHE A 16 -18.88 -10.03 41.85
C PHE A 16 -17.51 -10.53 41.40
N GLY A 17 -17.49 -11.77 40.90
CA GLY A 17 -16.35 -12.31 40.20
C GLY A 17 -16.12 -11.48 38.95
N THR A 18 -15.20 -10.52 39.02
CA THR A 18 -14.69 -9.78 37.87
C THR A 18 -13.83 -10.72 37.03
N GLY A 19 -14.47 -11.68 36.38
CA GLY A 19 -13.87 -12.45 35.31
C GLY A 19 -13.44 -11.46 34.24
N ALA A 20 -12.13 -11.26 34.11
CA ALA A 20 -11.58 -10.45 33.05
C ALA A 20 -12.01 -11.08 31.72
N ALA A 21 -12.90 -10.41 30.99
CA ALA A 21 -13.33 -10.85 29.68
C ALA A 21 -12.08 -10.83 28.77
N THR A 22 -11.54 -12.01 28.50
CA THR A 22 -10.47 -12.19 27.51
C THR A 22 -11.06 -11.85 26.16
N ALA A 23 -10.84 -10.61 25.71
CA ALA A 23 -11.35 -10.12 24.45
C ALA A 23 -10.92 -11.05 23.32
N GLU A 24 -11.90 -11.44 22.49
CA GLU A 24 -11.72 -12.44 21.44
C GLU A 24 -10.68 -11.97 20.41
N THR A 25 -9.68 -12.82 20.14
CA THR A 25 -8.62 -12.48 19.18
C THR A 25 -9.10 -12.66 17.75
N VAL A 26 -9.51 -11.56 17.12
CA VAL A 26 -9.84 -11.52 15.69
C VAL A 26 -8.55 -11.65 14.88
N THR A 27 -8.51 -12.62 13.97
CA THR A 27 -7.38 -12.81 13.04
C THR A 27 -7.82 -12.50 11.62
N LEU A 28 -7.27 -11.45 11.02
CA LEU A 28 -7.50 -11.07 9.63
C LEU A 28 -6.40 -11.64 8.73
N ARG A 29 -6.77 -12.21 7.58
CA ARG A 29 -5.83 -12.66 6.55
C ARG A 29 -5.52 -11.53 5.57
N LEU A 30 -4.24 -11.37 5.25
CA LEU A 30 -3.76 -10.37 4.29
C LEU A 30 -3.19 -11.05 3.04
N SER A 31 -3.83 -10.85 1.89
CA SER A 31 -3.25 -11.23 0.61
C SER A 31 -2.27 -10.16 0.12
N MET A 32 -1.08 -10.59 -0.30
CA MET A 32 -0.08 -9.71 -0.92
C MET A 32 0.79 -10.48 -1.92
N TRP A 33 1.37 -9.76 -2.87
CA TRP A 33 2.09 -10.31 -4.03
C TRP A 33 3.58 -9.95 -4.07
N PHE A 34 4.09 -9.22 -3.08
CA PHE A 34 5.49 -8.82 -3.01
C PHE A 34 6.41 -9.97 -2.54
N PRO A 35 7.66 -10.05 -3.04
CA PRO A 35 8.68 -10.90 -2.44
C PRO A 35 8.94 -10.53 -0.96
N PRO A 36 9.23 -11.48 -0.05
CA PRO A 36 9.40 -11.19 1.38
C PRO A 36 10.52 -10.18 1.73
N LYS A 37 11.49 -9.94 0.85
CA LYS A 37 12.56 -8.93 1.02
C LYS A 37 12.28 -7.59 0.32
N HIS A 38 11.10 -7.43 -0.27
CA HIS A 38 10.69 -6.18 -0.91
C HIS A 38 10.46 -5.10 0.14
N GLN A 39 10.89 -3.86 -0.13
CA GLN A 39 10.90 -2.80 0.89
C GLN A 39 9.51 -2.43 1.43
N ILE A 40 8.46 -2.65 0.65
CA ILE A 40 7.06 -2.52 1.12
C ILE A 40 6.69 -3.55 2.18
N VAL A 41 7.26 -4.77 2.14
CA VAL A 41 7.03 -5.80 3.16
C VAL A 41 7.73 -5.39 4.45
N THR A 42 9.05 -5.28 4.41
CA THR A 42 9.90 -5.08 5.60
C THR A 42 9.86 -3.67 6.17
N GLY A 43 9.56 -2.66 5.33
CA GLY A 43 9.58 -1.24 5.69
C GLY A 43 8.20 -0.60 5.87
N SER A 44 7.11 -1.28 5.53
CA SER A 44 5.75 -0.71 5.62
C SER A 44 4.74 -1.70 6.19
N LEU A 45 4.56 -2.88 5.59
CA LEU A 45 3.57 -3.87 6.03
C LEU A 45 3.91 -4.48 7.39
N GLU A 46 5.12 -4.98 7.60
CA GLU A 46 5.53 -5.57 8.89
C GLU A 46 5.44 -4.56 10.05
N PRO A 47 5.97 -3.32 9.95
CA PRO A 47 5.78 -2.28 10.98
C PRO A 47 4.32 -1.87 11.20
N TRP A 48 3.47 -1.96 10.17
CA TRP A 48 2.05 -1.67 10.29
C TRP A 48 1.27 -2.80 10.97
N ILE A 49 1.47 -4.06 10.59
CA ILE A 49 0.84 -5.23 11.21
C ILE A 49 1.11 -5.22 12.72
N GLU A 50 2.35 -4.96 13.12
CA GLU A 50 2.71 -4.80 14.52
C GLU A 50 2.06 -3.56 15.17
N SER A 51 1.88 -2.47 14.42
CA SER A 51 1.15 -1.28 14.92
C SER A 51 -0.33 -1.55 15.23
N VAL A 52 -1.01 -2.39 14.43
CA VAL A 52 -2.39 -2.82 14.68
C VAL A 52 -2.44 -3.75 15.88
N ARG A 53 -1.49 -4.68 15.98
CA ARG A 53 -1.38 -5.60 17.12
C ARG A 53 -1.13 -4.85 18.43
N GLU A 54 -0.25 -3.85 18.43
CA GLU A 54 -0.03 -2.97 19.59
C GLU A 54 -1.27 -2.12 19.93
N ALA A 55 -1.86 -1.43 18.94
CA ALA A 55 -2.99 -0.52 19.16
C ALA A 55 -4.26 -1.24 19.65
N SER A 56 -4.47 -2.49 19.22
CA SER A 56 -5.57 -3.36 19.68
C SER A 56 -5.28 -4.11 20.99
N GLY A 57 -4.12 -3.90 21.62
CA GLY A 57 -3.70 -4.66 22.80
C GLY A 57 -3.52 -6.17 22.53
N GLY A 58 -3.32 -6.56 21.27
CA GLY A 58 -3.22 -7.96 20.82
C GLY A 58 -4.56 -8.61 20.46
N THR A 59 -5.68 -7.89 20.52
CA THR A 59 -7.01 -8.42 20.16
C THR A 59 -7.25 -8.50 18.65
N LEU A 60 -6.50 -7.73 17.85
CA LEU A 60 -6.52 -7.79 16.40
C LEU A 60 -5.15 -8.23 15.87
N VAL A 61 -5.13 -9.36 15.18
CA VAL A 61 -3.92 -9.97 14.59
C VAL A 61 -4.08 -10.00 13.08
N ILE A 62 -3.10 -9.46 12.34
CA ILE A 62 -3.07 -9.53 10.88
C ILE A 62 -2.03 -10.56 10.46
N LYS A 63 -2.45 -11.53 9.63
CA LYS A 63 -1.61 -12.64 9.16
C LYS A 63 -1.49 -12.60 7.65
N PRO A 64 -0.32 -12.23 7.09
CA PRO A 64 -0.06 -12.39 5.67
C PRO A 64 -0.19 -13.85 5.22
N ASP A 65 -0.82 -14.08 4.08
CA ASP A 65 -0.86 -15.39 3.46
C ASP A 65 0.54 -15.80 2.95
N PRO A 66 0.90 -17.10 2.99
CA PRO A 66 2.23 -17.57 2.59
C PRO A 66 2.49 -17.48 1.07
N ALA A 67 1.44 -17.23 0.29
CA ALA A 67 1.49 -16.97 -1.14
C ALA A 67 0.32 -16.05 -1.54
N PRO A 68 0.45 -15.23 -2.61
CA PRO A 68 -0.66 -14.42 -3.12
C PRO A 68 -1.83 -15.30 -3.57
N ILE A 69 -3.06 -14.94 -3.16
CA ILE A 69 -4.29 -15.60 -3.65
C ILE A 69 -4.52 -15.24 -5.12
N ALA A 70 -4.24 -14.00 -5.50
CA ALA A 70 -4.41 -13.49 -6.87
C ALA A 70 -3.15 -12.78 -7.39
N LYS A 71 -3.01 -12.72 -8.73
CA LYS A 71 -2.07 -11.80 -9.38
C LYS A 71 -2.43 -10.34 -9.07
N PRO A 72 -1.50 -9.37 -9.15
CA PRO A 72 -1.70 -8.02 -8.61
C PRO A 72 -2.99 -7.27 -9.03
N PRO A 73 -3.52 -7.40 -10.26
CA PRO A 73 -4.83 -6.85 -10.63
C PRO A 73 -5.99 -7.39 -9.79
N GLY A 74 -6.09 -8.72 -9.64
CA GLY A 74 -7.19 -9.38 -8.94
C GLY A 74 -7.15 -9.31 -7.41
N GLN A 75 -6.28 -8.46 -6.83
CA GLN A 75 -6.16 -8.32 -5.38
C GLN A 75 -7.36 -7.57 -4.77
N TYR A 76 -8.04 -6.70 -5.54
CA TYR A 76 -9.33 -6.12 -5.12
C TYR A 76 -10.41 -7.21 -4.98
N ASP A 77 -10.53 -8.06 -6.00
CA ASP A 77 -11.52 -9.14 -6.05
C ASP A 77 -11.34 -10.16 -4.90
N VAL A 78 -10.12 -10.31 -4.36
CA VAL A 78 -9.85 -11.18 -3.19
C VAL A 78 -10.58 -10.70 -1.94
N VAL A 79 -10.69 -9.38 -1.72
CA VAL A 79 -11.42 -8.81 -0.58
C VAL A 79 -12.92 -8.81 -0.87
N LYS A 80 -13.31 -8.32 -2.05
CA LYS A 80 -14.72 -8.30 -2.51
C LYS A 80 -15.39 -9.67 -2.51
N SER A 81 -14.65 -10.75 -2.75
CA SER A 81 -15.15 -12.14 -2.68
C SER A 81 -15.03 -12.80 -1.31
N GLY A 82 -14.43 -12.13 -0.31
CA GLY A 82 -14.17 -12.69 1.02
C GLY A 82 -13.11 -13.81 1.05
N ALA A 83 -12.26 -13.92 0.02
CA ALA A 83 -11.19 -14.94 -0.03
C ALA A 83 -10.03 -14.64 0.94
N ALA A 84 -9.83 -13.37 1.29
CA ALA A 84 -9.11 -12.90 2.47
C ALA A 84 -9.72 -11.58 2.96
N ASP A 85 -9.57 -11.29 4.26
CA ASP A 85 -10.17 -10.12 4.92
C ASP A 85 -9.51 -8.79 4.50
N LEU A 86 -8.26 -8.85 4.02
CA LEU A 86 -7.44 -7.71 3.61
C LEU A 86 -6.63 -8.08 2.37
N ALA A 87 -6.32 -7.09 1.53
CA ALA A 87 -5.39 -7.25 0.41
C ALA A 87 -4.52 -5.99 0.17
N TYR A 88 -3.38 -6.19 -0.48
CA TYR A 88 -2.61 -5.11 -1.09
C TYR A 88 -2.99 -5.00 -2.56
N HIS A 89 -3.59 -3.88 -2.98
CA HIS A 89 -4.01 -3.65 -4.37
C HIS A 89 -3.64 -2.26 -4.90
N VAL A 90 -2.66 -2.23 -5.81
CA VAL A 90 -2.34 -1.05 -6.63
C VAL A 90 -3.49 -0.80 -7.60
N ALA A 91 -4.31 0.22 -7.33
CA ALA A 91 -5.49 0.59 -8.11
C ALA A 91 -5.23 0.62 -9.63
N ALA A 92 -4.10 1.19 -10.04
CA ALA A 92 -3.68 1.28 -11.44
C ALA A 92 -3.39 -0.06 -12.16
N TYR A 93 -3.44 -1.20 -11.48
CA TYR A 93 -3.38 -2.52 -12.12
C TYR A 93 -4.75 -3.04 -12.57
N THR A 94 -5.84 -2.38 -12.19
CA THR A 94 -7.23 -2.74 -12.56
C THR A 94 -7.90 -1.56 -13.25
N PRO A 95 -8.00 -1.56 -14.59
CA PRO A 95 -8.70 -0.51 -15.34
C PRO A 95 -10.20 -0.50 -15.02
N GLY A 96 -10.78 0.69 -14.86
CA GLY A 96 -12.21 0.89 -14.58
C GLY A 96 -12.44 1.56 -13.23
N PRO A 97 -12.60 0.81 -12.12
CA PRO A 97 -13.26 1.26 -10.88
C PRO A 97 -12.47 2.24 -10.00
N PHE A 98 -11.42 2.89 -10.53
CA PHE A 98 -10.46 3.72 -9.79
C PHE A 98 -10.03 4.94 -10.62
N GLU A 99 -10.95 5.69 -11.22
CA GLU A 99 -10.63 6.90 -11.98
C GLU A 99 -10.28 8.08 -11.05
N VAL A 100 -11.01 8.25 -9.94
CA VAL A 100 -10.79 9.28 -8.94
C VAL A 100 -9.53 8.98 -8.13
N MET A 101 -9.39 7.75 -7.60
CA MET A 101 -8.18 7.34 -6.88
C MET A 101 -6.89 7.59 -7.68
N ARG A 102 -6.92 7.40 -9.00
CA ARG A 102 -5.75 7.65 -9.87
C ARG A 102 -5.36 9.13 -9.99
N GLY A 103 -6.14 10.06 -9.44
CA GLY A 103 -5.74 11.44 -9.20
C GLY A 103 -4.43 11.56 -8.43
N VAL A 104 -4.15 10.66 -7.46
CA VAL A 104 -2.89 10.70 -6.68
C VAL A 104 -1.63 10.35 -7.50
N GLU A 105 -1.82 9.76 -8.69
CA GLU A 105 -0.71 9.37 -9.59
C GLU A 105 -0.26 10.51 -10.51
N LEU A 106 -0.91 11.67 -10.46
CA LEU A 106 -0.60 12.79 -11.34
C LEU A 106 0.81 13.38 -11.05
N PRO A 107 1.53 13.82 -12.10
CA PRO A 107 2.86 14.40 -11.95
C PRO A 107 2.96 15.51 -10.89
N PHE A 108 4.04 15.46 -10.10
CA PHE A 108 4.48 16.53 -9.19
C PHE A 108 3.57 16.94 -8.02
N LEU A 109 2.47 16.22 -7.74
CA LEU A 109 1.50 16.57 -6.68
C LEU A 109 2.11 16.68 -5.27
N SER A 110 2.70 15.59 -4.76
CA SER A 110 3.20 15.52 -3.39
C SER A 110 4.67 15.91 -3.25
N PRO A 111 5.11 16.55 -2.14
CA PRO A 111 6.52 16.74 -1.86
C PRO A 111 7.28 15.45 -1.49
N ASN A 112 6.63 14.37 -1.05
CA ASN A 112 7.26 13.05 -0.76
C ASN A 112 6.20 11.97 -0.42
N ALA A 113 6.64 10.70 -0.35
CA ALA A 113 5.77 9.56 -0.01
C ALA A 113 4.96 9.75 1.28
N THR A 114 5.55 10.31 2.35
CA THR A 114 4.87 10.50 3.64
C THR A 114 3.72 11.51 3.53
N VAL A 115 4.00 12.70 3.01
CA VAL A 115 2.97 13.75 2.83
C VAL A 115 1.91 13.32 1.80
N GLY A 116 2.32 12.60 0.76
CA GLY A 116 1.41 12.12 -0.28
C GLY A 116 0.47 11.02 0.20
N SER A 117 0.96 10.11 1.04
CA SER A 117 0.14 9.04 1.64
C SER A 117 -0.86 9.62 2.64
N GLN A 118 -0.42 10.58 3.47
CA GLN A 118 -1.32 11.28 4.39
C GLN A 118 -2.41 12.04 3.62
N ALA A 119 -2.04 12.89 2.66
CA ALA A 119 -3.03 13.67 1.89
C ALA A 119 -3.96 12.79 1.03
N ALA A 120 -3.48 11.66 0.50
CA ALA A 120 -4.32 10.69 -0.20
C ALA A 120 -5.35 10.03 0.72
N PHE A 121 -4.94 9.67 1.94
CA PHE A 121 -5.87 9.07 2.91
C PHE A 121 -6.85 10.09 3.50
N GLU A 122 -6.41 11.32 3.79
CA GLU A 122 -7.28 12.43 4.19
C GLU A 122 -8.33 12.74 3.10
N TRP A 123 -7.91 12.77 1.82
CA TRP A 123 -8.82 12.97 0.68
C TRP A 123 -9.91 11.88 0.58
N TYR A 124 -9.56 10.62 0.88
CA TYR A 124 -10.51 9.51 0.94
C TYR A 124 -11.41 9.54 2.18
N ASP A 125 -10.87 9.86 3.36
CA ASP A 125 -11.64 9.86 4.62
C ASP A 125 -12.64 11.03 4.69
N GLU A 126 -12.33 12.16 4.03
CA GLU A 126 -13.29 13.23 3.74
C GLU A 126 -14.31 12.86 2.63
N ASN A 127 -14.18 11.69 2.01
CA ASN A 127 -15.06 11.13 0.96
C ASN A 127 -15.27 12.07 -0.24
N ILE A 128 -14.26 12.82 -0.66
CA ILE A 128 -14.41 13.81 -1.74
C ILE A 128 -14.30 13.11 -3.11
N GLY A 129 -15.43 12.56 -3.57
CA GLY A 129 -15.59 11.90 -4.87
C GLY A 129 -15.40 10.38 -4.86
N PHE A 130 -15.33 9.76 -3.68
CA PHE A 130 -15.22 8.31 -3.51
C PHE A 130 -16.58 7.62 -3.25
N ASP A 131 -17.69 8.29 -3.58
CA ASP A 131 -19.06 7.77 -3.34
C ASP A 131 -19.38 6.48 -4.13
N GLU A 132 -18.73 6.28 -5.29
CA GLU A 132 -18.86 5.10 -6.15
C GLU A 132 -17.57 4.26 -6.20
N GLU A 133 -16.44 4.75 -5.67
CA GLU A 133 -15.17 4.01 -5.64
C GLU A 133 -14.99 3.36 -4.26
N PHE A 134 -14.70 2.05 -4.25
CA PHE A 134 -14.61 1.25 -3.02
C PHE A 134 -15.95 1.11 -2.26
N ASP A 135 -17.11 1.25 -2.92
CA ASP A 135 -18.43 0.99 -2.33
C ASP A 135 -18.56 -0.45 -1.77
N GLU A 136 -17.93 -1.41 -2.44
CA GLU A 136 -17.90 -2.82 -2.07
C GLU A 136 -16.81 -3.23 -1.05
N VAL A 137 -15.83 -2.36 -0.71
CA VAL A 137 -14.73 -2.70 0.23
C VAL A 137 -14.28 -1.51 1.08
N LYS A 138 -14.02 -1.71 2.39
CA LYS A 138 -13.48 -0.59 3.19
C LYS A 138 -11.99 -0.39 2.95
N VAL A 139 -11.63 0.79 2.43
CA VAL A 139 -10.23 1.28 2.44
C VAL A 139 -9.82 1.56 3.89
N VAL A 140 -8.74 0.93 4.37
CA VAL A 140 -8.22 1.10 5.74
C VAL A 140 -6.94 1.95 5.77
N THR A 141 -6.36 2.27 4.61
CA THR A 141 -5.40 3.38 4.35
C THR A 141 -5.19 3.54 2.87
N LEU A 142 -4.59 4.65 2.45
CA LEU A 142 -3.94 4.78 1.15
C LEU A 142 -2.45 5.09 1.31
N MET A 143 -1.62 4.71 0.34
CA MET A 143 -0.24 5.19 0.29
C MET A 143 0.24 5.49 -1.13
N VAL A 144 1.24 6.36 -1.24
CA VAL A 144 1.97 6.61 -2.48
C VAL A 144 3.46 6.34 -2.24
N HIS A 145 4.12 5.73 -3.22
CA HIS A 145 5.54 5.37 -3.12
C HIS A 145 6.47 6.60 -3.23
N GLY A 146 7.79 6.36 -3.22
CA GLY A 146 8.80 7.41 -3.40
C GLY A 146 8.74 8.17 -4.74
N PRO A 147 9.61 9.17 -4.95
CA PRO A 147 9.75 9.83 -6.23
C PRO A 147 10.12 8.83 -7.33
N GLY A 148 9.23 8.65 -8.31
CA GLY A 148 9.52 7.86 -9.50
C GLY A 148 10.59 8.50 -10.37
N MET A 149 11.52 7.68 -10.85
CA MET A 149 12.63 8.00 -11.75
C MET A 149 12.60 7.04 -12.96
N ILE A 150 13.43 7.31 -13.97
CA ILE A 150 13.61 6.42 -15.13
C ILE A 150 14.88 5.60 -14.92
N HIS A 151 14.76 4.27 -15.04
CA HIS A 151 15.89 3.34 -14.96
C HIS A 151 15.93 2.48 -16.22
N SER A 152 17.07 2.38 -16.88
CA SER A 152 17.20 1.85 -18.24
C SER A 152 18.51 1.09 -18.48
N SER A 153 18.52 0.18 -19.45
CA SER A 153 19.70 -0.56 -19.92
C SER A 153 20.49 0.19 -21.00
N ARG A 154 20.21 1.48 -21.19
CA ARG A 154 20.95 2.41 -22.05
C ARG A 154 20.90 3.83 -21.46
N PRO A 155 21.86 4.72 -21.80
CA PRO A 155 21.82 6.11 -21.36
C PRO A 155 20.55 6.83 -21.82
N VAL A 156 20.10 7.76 -20.97
CA VAL A 156 19.06 8.74 -21.28
C VAL A 156 19.49 10.06 -20.63
N ALA A 157 19.78 11.08 -21.44
CA ALA A 157 20.21 12.41 -20.99
C ALA A 157 19.39 13.55 -21.61
N THR A 158 18.66 13.27 -22.68
CA THR A 158 17.86 14.21 -23.48
C THR A 158 16.41 13.72 -23.64
N LEU A 159 15.51 14.55 -24.17
CA LEU A 159 14.16 14.09 -24.52
C LEU A 159 14.18 13.25 -25.80
N GLU A 160 15.15 13.49 -26.67
CA GLU A 160 15.43 12.73 -27.88
C GLU A 160 15.80 11.27 -27.54
N ASP A 161 16.55 11.03 -26.46
CA ASP A 161 16.89 9.67 -25.99
C ASP A 161 15.67 8.86 -25.55
N MET A 162 14.59 9.53 -25.10
CA MET A 162 13.34 8.89 -24.68
C MET A 162 12.52 8.40 -25.87
N ALA A 163 12.74 8.92 -27.08
CA ALA A 163 11.95 8.61 -28.26
C ALA A 163 11.92 7.09 -28.55
N GLY A 164 10.75 6.48 -28.39
CA GLY A 164 10.54 5.05 -28.61
C GLY A 164 11.07 4.12 -27.51
N LEU A 165 11.75 4.62 -26.48
CA LEU A 165 12.29 3.85 -25.35
C LEU A 165 11.17 3.05 -24.67
N LYS A 166 11.27 1.73 -24.63
CA LYS A 166 10.25 0.86 -24.03
C LYS A 166 10.40 0.81 -22.51
N LEU A 167 9.55 1.53 -21.78
CA LEU A 167 9.61 1.56 -20.32
C LEU A 167 8.47 0.74 -19.71
N ARG A 168 8.79 -0.20 -18.82
CA ARG A 168 7.79 -0.79 -17.92
C ARG A 168 7.18 0.30 -17.06
N VAL A 169 5.85 0.40 -17.09
CA VAL A 169 5.08 1.43 -16.39
C VAL A 169 3.85 0.84 -15.70
N GLY A 170 3.31 1.61 -14.76
CA GLY A 170 1.96 1.47 -14.24
C GLY A 170 1.39 2.85 -13.93
N GLY A 171 0.07 2.97 -13.88
CA GLY A 171 -0.60 4.17 -13.37
C GLY A 171 -0.32 5.46 -14.15
N GLY A 172 -0.13 6.56 -13.43
CA GLY A 172 0.26 7.86 -13.98
C GLY A 172 1.55 7.81 -14.81
N GLY A 173 2.42 6.82 -14.56
CA GLY A 173 3.61 6.55 -15.37
C GLY A 173 3.30 6.25 -16.84
N VAL A 174 2.10 5.75 -17.18
CA VAL A 174 1.68 5.50 -18.57
C VAL A 174 1.63 6.81 -19.35
N ARG A 175 0.69 7.71 -19.00
CA ARG A 175 0.50 9.02 -19.66
C ARG A 175 1.78 9.87 -19.62
N LEU A 176 2.58 9.73 -18.56
CA LEU A 176 3.83 10.47 -18.42
C LEU A 176 4.93 9.93 -19.35
N SER A 177 5.05 8.61 -19.54
CA SER A 177 5.99 8.05 -20.52
C SER A 177 5.63 8.46 -21.95
N GLU A 178 4.33 8.43 -22.30
CA GLU A 178 3.81 8.88 -23.59
C GLU A 178 4.11 10.37 -23.83
N ALA A 179 3.88 11.22 -22.83
CA ALA A 179 4.18 12.65 -22.90
C ALA A 179 5.69 12.98 -22.98
N LEU A 180 6.55 12.04 -22.58
CA LEU A 180 8.02 12.11 -22.73
C LEU A 180 8.53 11.43 -24.01
N GLY A 181 7.64 10.92 -24.88
CA GLY A 181 8.01 10.25 -26.14
C GLY A 181 8.45 8.79 -26.01
N ALA A 182 8.41 8.22 -24.79
CA ALA A 182 8.69 6.81 -24.53
C ALA A 182 7.49 5.92 -24.85
N THR A 183 7.75 4.63 -25.07
CA THR A 183 6.72 3.61 -25.34
C THR A 183 6.31 2.95 -24.02
N PRO A 184 5.07 3.12 -23.53
CA PRO A 184 4.60 2.47 -22.31
C PRO A 184 4.47 0.95 -22.48
N VAL A 185 5.14 0.19 -21.63
CA VAL A 185 4.92 -1.26 -21.44
C VAL A 185 4.15 -1.45 -20.14
N VAL A 186 2.81 -1.43 -20.24
CA VAL A 186 1.91 -1.42 -19.07
C VAL A 186 1.83 -2.82 -18.44
N MET A 187 2.32 -2.98 -17.21
CA MET A 187 2.27 -4.26 -16.48
C MET A 187 2.55 -4.11 -14.97
N PRO A 188 2.09 -5.05 -14.12
CA PRO A 188 2.43 -5.06 -12.70
C PRO A 188 3.94 -5.09 -12.43
N GLY A 189 4.36 -4.44 -11.34
CA GLY A 189 5.79 -4.29 -11.01
C GLY A 189 6.56 -5.61 -10.85
N SER A 190 5.88 -6.67 -10.40
CA SER A 190 6.44 -8.02 -10.29
C SER A 190 6.83 -8.68 -11.62
N GLN A 191 6.37 -8.14 -12.77
CA GLN A 191 6.74 -8.62 -14.11
C GLN A 191 7.94 -7.88 -14.71
N ALA A 192 8.41 -6.79 -14.08
CA ALA A 192 9.42 -5.90 -14.64
C ALA A 192 10.76 -6.59 -14.95
N TYR A 193 11.23 -7.46 -14.05
CA TYR A 193 12.48 -8.21 -14.24
C TYR A 193 12.40 -9.10 -15.49
N GLU A 194 11.32 -9.87 -15.63
CA GLU A 194 11.11 -10.78 -16.76
C GLU A 194 10.95 -10.01 -18.08
N ALA A 195 10.24 -8.87 -18.06
CA ALA A 195 10.03 -8.03 -19.23
C ALA A 195 11.32 -7.37 -19.74
N ILE A 196 12.19 -6.90 -18.83
CA ILE A 196 13.49 -6.31 -19.21
C ILE A 196 14.46 -7.42 -19.64
N GLN A 197 14.53 -8.54 -18.91
CA GLN A 197 15.39 -9.69 -19.27
C GLN A 197 15.05 -10.26 -20.66
N LYS A 198 13.78 -10.20 -21.08
CA LYS A 198 13.32 -10.66 -22.41
C LYS A 198 13.35 -9.56 -23.49
N GLY A 199 13.81 -8.35 -23.20
CA GLY A 199 13.83 -7.23 -24.15
C GLY A 199 12.44 -6.73 -24.58
N VAL A 200 11.40 -7.04 -23.82
CA VAL A 200 10.05 -6.49 -24.00
C VAL A 200 10.02 -5.02 -23.56
N ALA A 201 10.78 -4.70 -22.52
CA ALA A 201 11.12 -3.35 -22.10
C ALA A 201 12.66 -3.17 -22.08
N GLU A 202 13.12 -1.93 -22.27
CA GLU A 202 14.51 -1.47 -22.13
C GLU A 202 14.77 -0.85 -20.74
N GLY A 203 13.74 -0.80 -19.88
CA GLY A 203 13.81 -0.15 -18.58
C GLY A 203 12.48 -0.15 -17.84
N ALA A 204 12.40 0.61 -16.75
CA ALA A 204 11.19 0.80 -15.96
C ALA A 204 11.14 2.20 -15.34
N MET A 205 9.93 2.71 -15.16
CA MET A 205 9.65 3.87 -14.31
C MET A 205 9.26 3.39 -12.91
N PHE A 206 10.08 3.75 -11.92
CA PHE A 206 10.00 3.27 -10.53
C PHE A 206 10.71 4.23 -9.57
N PRO A 207 10.41 4.18 -8.26
CA PRO A 207 11.31 4.75 -7.25
C PRO A 207 12.44 3.76 -6.93
N PHE A 208 13.59 4.27 -6.45
CA PHE A 208 14.83 3.48 -6.28
C PHE A 208 14.68 2.22 -5.44
N GLU A 209 13.83 2.21 -4.41
CA GLU A 209 13.59 1.05 -3.55
C GLU A 209 13.08 -0.18 -4.33
N ALA A 210 12.38 0.02 -5.45
CA ALA A 210 11.89 -1.05 -6.32
C ALA A 210 12.99 -1.66 -7.20
N ILE A 211 14.09 -0.94 -7.49
CA ILE A 211 15.24 -1.46 -8.23
C ILE A 211 15.92 -2.57 -7.43
N SER A 212 16.13 -2.36 -6.13
CA SER A 212 16.56 -3.42 -5.20
C SER A 212 15.46 -4.46 -4.98
N GLY A 213 14.21 -4.02 -4.80
CA GLY A 213 13.07 -4.89 -4.49
C GLY A 213 12.75 -5.95 -5.56
N TYR A 214 12.91 -5.63 -6.84
CA TYR A 214 12.70 -6.54 -7.98
C TYR A 214 14.01 -6.96 -8.66
N LYS A 215 15.18 -6.71 -8.05
CA LYS A 215 16.52 -7.00 -8.59
C LYS A 215 16.84 -6.39 -9.96
N LEU A 216 16.26 -5.24 -10.29
CA LEU A 216 16.49 -4.62 -11.60
C LEU A 216 17.92 -4.09 -11.76
N TYR A 217 18.69 -3.94 -10.67
CA TYR A 217 20.14 -3.67 -10.72
C TYR A 217 20.95 -4.74 -11.48
N GLU A 218 20.37 -5.92 -11.76
CA GLU A 218 20.98 -6.99 -12.59
C GLU A 218 20.77 -6.74 -14.10
N LEU A 219 19.94 -5.76 -14.48
CA LEU A 219 19.41 -5.55 -15.84
C LEU A 219 19.40 -4.07 -16.30
N VAL A 220 19.40 -3.09 -15.38
CA VAL A 220 19.47 -1.65 -15.69
C VAL A 220 20.57 -0.98 -14.87
N ASP A 221 21.45 -0.28 -15.56
CA ASP A 221 22.67 0.35 -15.06
C ASP A 221 22.65 1.88 -15.19
N HIS A 222 21.75 2.42 -16.02
CA HIS A 222 21.52 3.86 -16.16
C HIS A 222 20.28 4.30 -15.38
N HIS A 223 20.40 5.42 -14.65
CA HIS A 223 19.34 5.98 -13.81
C HIS A 223 19.26 7.49 -14.03
N LEU A 224 18.14 7.97 -14.57
CA LEU A 224 17.87 9.40 -14.76
C LEU A 224 17.08 9.93 -13.56
N GLU A 225 17.81 10.54 -12.61
CA GLU A 225 17.21 11.27 -11.49
C GLU A 225 16.70 12.64 -11.93
N ILE A 226 15.39 12.85 -11.88
CA ILE A 226 14.81 14.20 -12.03
C ILE A 226 14.80 14.89 -10.66
N PRO A 227 15.33 16.13 -10.53
CA PRO A 227 15.29 16.89 -9.28
C PRO A 227 13.87 17.11 -8.77
N GLY A 228 13.47 16.33 -7.77
CA GLY A 228 12.09 16.32 -7.28
C GLY A 228 11.13 15.44 -8.07
N GLY A 229 11.63 14.37 -8.72
CA GLY A 229 10.86 13.21 -9.19
C GLY A 229 9.84 13.47 -10.30
N LEU A 230 9.29 12.39 -10.86
CA LEU A 230 8.34 12.45 -11.99
C LEU A 230 6.85 12.47 -11.55
N TYR A 231 6.47 11.69 -10.54
CA TYR A 231 5.06 11.57 -10.06
C TYR A 231 4.89 11.63 -8.53
N CYS A 232 5.99 11.79 -7.81
CA CYS A 232 6.04 12.23 -6.41
C CYS A 232 7.37 12.99 -6.27
N ARG A 233 7.45 14.05 -5.45
CA ARG A 233 8.70 14.83 -5.32
C ARG A 233 9.58 14.36 -4.16
N ARG A 234 10.69 15.09 -3.95
CA ARG A 234 11.70 14.83 -2.91
C ARG A 234 11.99 16.09 -2.07
N GLY A 235 11.04 16.44 -1.21
CA GLY A 235 11.18 17.47 -0.18
C GLY A 235 12.11 17.01 0.95
N LEU A 236 12.83 17.96 1.56
CA LEU A 236 13.88 17.68 2.54
C LEU A 236 13.36 17.73 4.00
N LYS A 237 13.99 16.91 4.85
CA LYS A 237 13.85 16.76 6.32
C LYS A 237 12.70 15.86 6.82
N ARG A 238 13.04 15.10 7.87
CA ARG A 238 12.13 14.25 8.65
C ARG A 238 11.34 15.09 9.66
N ALA A 239 10.05 14.80 9.79
CA ALA A 239 9.26 14.91 11.02
C ALA A 239 8.75 13.49 11.36
N GLY A 240 8.08 13.26 12.50
CA GLY A 240 7.71 11.90 12.89
C GLY A 240 6.50 11.75 13.83
N PHE A 241 6.22 10.47 14.14
CA PHE A 241 5.15 9.86 14.96
C PHE A 241 3.86 9.32 14.26
N ARG A 242 3.47 8.12 14.73
CA ARG A 242 2.10 7.57 14.91
C ARG A 242 1.21 7.23 13.67
N ARG A 243 1.63 6.16 12.97
CA ARG A 243 0.86 4.89 12.72
C ARG A 243 -0.68 4.94 12.63
N LEU A 244 -1.24 4.55 11.47
CA LEU A 244 -2.11 3.37 11.27
C LEU A 244 -2.44 3.14 9.77
N ALA A 245 -3.00 1.97 9.41
CA ALA A 245 -3.36 1.57 8.03
C ALA A 245 -4.33 0.32 7.98
N ALA A 246 -4.70 -0.39 6.88
CA ALA A 246 -4.26 -0.41 5.47
C ALA A 246 -5.25 -1.03 4.40
N LEU A 247 -5.40 -0.41 3.21
CA LEU A 247 -5.80 -1.05 1.92
C LEU A 247 -4.94 -0.43 0.79
N LEU A 248 -3.73 -0.95 0.61
CA LEU A 248 -2.63 -0.18 0.03
C LEU A 248 -2.60 -0.19 -1.49
N THR A 249 -2.54 1.01 -2.06
CA THR A 249 -2.25 1.36 -3.46
C THR A 249 -0.77 1.23 -3.84
#